data_AF-A0A517IV51-F1
#
_entry.id   AF-A0A517IV51-F1
#
_cell.length_a   1.000
_cell.length_b   1.000
_cell.length_c   1.000
_cell.angle_alpha   90.00
_cell.angle_beta   90.00
_cell.angle_gamma   90.00
#
_symmetry.space_group_name_H-M   'P 1'
#
loop_
_entity.id
_entity.type
_entity.pdbx_description
1 polymer ?
#
loop_
_entity_poly.entity_id
_entity_poly.type
_entity_poly.pdbx_seq_one_letter_code
_entity_poly.pdbx_strand_id
1 'polypeptide(L)'
;MDRAKAMDEAIKNGEDYASLIEKAKEKGLSDIQIAKSSSIDELKQLANSHITDLENKAQSYSRKFDEQKRYMDEKHEAFKQSVNSGGLVTSGSTSNWQKSKITKDDGKITQITGFDFNNPEQRVGDSTQFIYVSQAINSPRGVSTNGTVEYLVVTSDYKRMTYRPNGTNKIFVKRKEAGSWSDWSELAINDYNTPFETVQNAQTKANMAESNAKLYTDDKFNKRYSVIFDGTANGVGSTLNLNESLDQFILLIFYGTFPGGDFTEFGNPFGGGKISLSPANLPDNDGNGGGIYEFGLTKSSRTTLTISNDVYFDLGNQKGSGPNANRGTINKIIGVRK
;
A
#
# COMPACT_ATOMS: atom_id res chain seq x y z
N MET A 1 -143.24 67.76 -53.61
CA MET A 1 -142.15 66.79 -53.85
C MET A 1 -142.64 65.44 -53.40
N ASP A 2 -142.59 64.48 -54.30
CA ASP A 2 -143.31 63.21 -54.23
C ASP A 2 -142.51 62.18 -53.42
N ARG A 3 -143.07 61.68 -52.32
CA ARG A 3 -142.41 60.73 -51.40
C ARG A 3 -141.93 59.46 -52.13
N ALA A 4 -142.61 59.07 -53.21
CA ALA A 4 -142.26 57.92 -54.03
C ALA A 4 -140.90 58.09 -54.74
N LYS A 5 -140.61 59.27 -55.31
CA LYS A 5 -139.32 59.53 -55.99
C LYS A 5 -138.12 59.50 -55.03
N ALA A 6 -138.31 60.01 -53.81
CA ALA A 6 -137.28 59.96 -52.77
C ALA A 6 -137.03 58.51 -52.28
N MET A 7 -138.06 57.66 -52.28
CA MET A 7 -137.93 56.23 -51.98
C MET A 7 -137.17 55.50 -53.09
N ASP A 8 -137.47 55.76 -54.36
CA ASP A 8 -136.76 55.14 -55.49
C ASP A 8 -135.28 55.55 -55.55
N GLU A 9 -134.95 56.82 -55.30
CA GLU A 9 -133.55 57.27 -55.18
C GLU A 9 -132.84 56.64 -53.97
N ALA A 10 -133.53 56.50 -52.84
CA ALA A 10 -132.96 55.83 -51.66
C ALA A 10 -132.71 54.33 -51.88
N ILE A 11 -133.60 53.63 -52.60
CA ILE A 11 -133.43 52.23 -52.98
C ILE A 11 -132.24 52.07 -53.93
N LYS A 12 -132.16 52.89 -54.98
CA LYS A 12 -131.05 52.89 -55.94
C LYS A 12 -129.70 53.21 -55.29
N ASN A 13 -129.67 54.21 -54.40
CA ASN A 13 -128.48 54.52 -53.61
C ASN A 13 -128.10 53.36 -52.67
N GLY A 14 -129.08 52.67 -52.08
CA GLY A 14 -128.86 51.48 -51.26
C GLY A 14 -128.24 50.31 -52.02
N GLU A 15 -128.70 50.06 -53.25
CA GLU A 15 -128.12 49.07 -54.17
C GLU A 15 -126.69 49.44 -54.60
N ASP A 16 -126.42 50.73 -54.84
CA ASP A 16 -125.07 51.25 -55.11
C ASP A 16 -124.13 51.12 -53.90
N TYR A 17 -124.62 51.41 -52.69
CA TYR A 17 -123.86 51.22 -51.46
C TYR A 17 -123.53 49.74 -51.20
N ALA A 18 -124.49 48.83 -51.44
CA ALA A 18 -124.25 47.39 -51.34
C ALA A 18 -123.15 46.93 -52.33
N SER A 19 -123.19 47.44 -53.57
CA SER A 19 -122.17 47.16 -54.60
C SER A 19 -120.78 47.71 -54.23
N LEU A 20 -120.71 48.90 -53.63
CA LEU A 20 -119.46 49.46 -53.12
C LEU A 20 -118.90 48.66 -51.94
N ILE A 21 -119.76 48.15 -51.05
CA ILE A 21 -119.37 47.28 -49.94
C ILE A 21 -118.80 45.95 -50.46
N GLU A 22 -119.43 45.33 -51.45
CA GLU A 22 -118.91 44.10 -52.05
C GLU A 22 -117.53 44.33 -52.71
N LYS A 23 -117.38 45.39 -53.51
CA LYS A 23 -116.08 45.74 -54.10
C LYS A 23 -115.00 46.01 -53.06
N ALA A 24 -115.34 46.70 -51.96
CA ALA A 24 -114.42 46.96 -50.87
C ALA A 24 -114.02 45.67 -50.13
N LYS A 25 -114.97 44.74 -49.93
CA LYS A 25 -114.72 43.43 -49.33
C LYS A 25 -113.81 42.57 -50.22
N GLU A 26 -114.10 42.49 -51.52
CA GLU A 26 -113.28 41.75 -52.49
C GLU A 26 -111.86 42.32 -52.58
N LYS A 27 -111.73 43.64 -52.66
CA LYS A 27 -110.45 44.33 -52.64
C LYS A 27 -109.69 44.08 -51.33
N GLY A 28 -110.36 44.20 -50.18
CA GLY A 28 -109.76 43.94 -48.88
C GLY A 28 -109.27 42.50 -48.73
N LEU A 29 -110.04 41.52 -49.22
CA LEU A 29 -109.63 40.12 -49.25
C LEU A 29 -108.40 39.90 -50.15
N SER A 30 -108.39 40.56 -51.32
CA SER A 30 -107.25 40.53 -52.25
C SER A 30 -106.00 41.16 -51.61
N ASP A 31 -106.11 42.34 -51.02
CA ASP A 31 -105.01 43.03 -50.34
C ASP A 31 -104.45 42.18 -49.18
N ILE A 32 -105.31 41.51 -48.40
CA ILE A 32 -104.92 40.56 -47.34
C ILE A 32 -104.18 39.35 -47.92
N GLN A 33 -104.69 38.76 -49.01
CA GLN A 33 -104.05 37.61 -49.65
C GLN A 33 -102.68 37.97 -50.23
N ILE A 34 -102.54 39.15 -50.83
CA ILE A 34 -101.27 39.67 -51.34
C ILE A 34 -100.29 39.89 -50.18
N ALA A 35 -100.71 40.58 -49.12
CA ALA A 35 -99.87 40.84 -47.96
C ALA A 35 -99.42 39.54 -47.27
N LYS A 36 -100.32 38.55 -47.17
CA LYS A 36 -100.01 37.21 -46.65
C LYS A 36 -98.95 36.51 -47.49
N SER A 37 -99.12 36.49 -48.81
CA SER A 37 -98.16 35.84 -49.73
C SER A 37 -96.79 36.52 -49.66
N SER A 38 -96.76 37.86 -49.71
CA SER A 38 -95.53 38.65 -49.58
C SER A 38 -94.81 38.37 -48.26
N SER A 39 -95.54 38.37 -47.13
CA SER A 39 -94.96 38.10 -45.81
C SER A 39 -94.38 36.68 -45.71
N ILE A 40 -95.05 35.69 -46.31
CA ILE A 40 -94.54 34.31 -46.34
C ILE A 40 -93.27 34.21 -47.18
N ASP A 41 -93.22 34.90 -48.31
CA ASP A 41 -92.04 34.89 -49.19
C ASP A 41 -90.85 35.59 -48.54
N GLU A 42 -91.07 36.73 -47.86
CA GLU A 42 -90.05 37.41 -47.05
C GLU A 42 -89.54 36.51 -45.90
N LEU A 43 -90.43 35.83 -45.18
CA LEU A 43 -90.04 34.90 -44.12
C LEU A 43 -89.24 33.71 -44.65
N LYS A 44 -89.60 33.18 -45.83
CA LYS A 44 -88.83 32.11 -46.49
C LYS A 44 -87.45 32.59 -46.91
N GLN A 45 -87.35 33.79 -47.49
CA GLN A 45 -86.07 34.37 -47.87
C GLN A 45 -85.17 34.58 -46.64
N LEU A 46 -85.72 35.12 -45.55
CA LEU A 46 -85.00 35.31 -44.30
C LEU A 46 -84.56 33.98 -43.68
N ALA A 47 -85.45 32.98 -43.64
CA ALA A 47 -85.13 31.65 -43.13
C ALA A 47 -84.03 30.97 -43.94
N ASN A 48 -84.11 31.01 -45.27
CA ASN A 48 -83.09 30.47 -46.16
C ASN A 48 -81.74 31.19 -45.96
N SER A 49 -81.75 32.52 -45.86
CA SER A 49 -80.54 33.29 -45.59
C SER A 49 -79.88 32.90 -44.25
N HIS A 50 -80.67 32.70 -43.20
CA HIS A 50 -80.16 32.28 -41.90
C HIS A 50 -79.66 30.84 -41.89
N ILE A 51 -80.34 29.92 -42.58
CA ILE A 51 -79.86 28.54 -42.74
C ILE A 51 -78.51 28.54 -43.45
N THR A 52 -78.38 29.28 -44.55
CA THR A 52 -77.10 29.39 -45.27
C THR A 52 -75.99 29.99 -44.39
N ASP A 53 -76.28 31.02 -43.59
CA ASP A 53 -75.30 31.58 -42.65
C ASP A 53 -74.88 30.58 -41.56
N LEU A 54 -75.84 29.82 -41.01
CA LEU A 54 -75.56 28.77 -40.04
C LEU A 54 -74.73 27.63 -40.63
N GLU A 55 -75.05 27.19 -41.85
CA GLU A 55 -74.28 26.16 -42.56
C GLU A 55 -72.85 26.64 -42.84
N ASN A 56 -72.68 27.89 -43.28
CA ASN A 56 -71.36 28.48 -43.52
C ASN A 56 -70.53 28.57 -42.23
N LYS A 57 -71.15 28.99 -41.11
CA LYS A 57 -70.50 29.04 -39.80
C LYS A 57 -70.14 27.64 -39.29
N ALA A 58 -71.04 26.68 -39.42
CA ALA A 58 -70.81 25.29 -39.03
C ALA A 58 -69.62 24.69 -39.81
N GLN A 59 -69.59 24.88 -41.13
CA GLN A 59 -68.47 24.43 -41.96
C GLN A 59 -67.15 25.13 -41.58
N SER A 60 -67.20 26.44 -41.28
CA SER A 60 -66.01 27.17 -40.82
C SER A 60 -65.48 26.62 -39.50
N TYR A 61 -66.36 26.33 -38.53
CA TYR A 61 -65.98 25.74 -37.25
C TYR A 61 -65.44 24.32 -37.40
N SER A 62 -66.08 23.46 -38.19
CA SER A 62 -65.58 22.11 -38.46
C SER A 62 -64.18 22.14 -39.08
N ARG A 63 -63.94 23.01 -40.08
CA ARG A 63 -62.60 23.15 -40.67
C ARG A 63 -61.56 23.58 -39.64
N LYS A 64 -61.87 24.59 -38.82
CA LYS A 64 -60.95 25.03 -37.74
C LYS A 64 -60.66 23.92 -36.73
N PHE A 65 -61.67 23.13 -36.37
CA PHE A 65 -61.51 22.00 -35.47
C PHE A 65 -60.60 20.92 -36.07
N ASP A 66 -60.81 20.57 -37.33
CA ASP A 66 -60.00 19.59 -38.06
C ASP A 66 -58.54 20.07 -38.22
N GLU A 67 -58.34 21.37 -38.47
CA GLU A 67 -57.02 21.99 -38.52
C GLU A 67 -56.31 21.96 -37.16
N GLN A 68 -57.00 22.33 -36.09
CA GLN A 68 -56.44 22.30 -34.73
C GLN A 68 -56.10 20.88 -34.27
N LYS A 69 -56.95 19.90 -34.59
CA LYS A 69 -56.70 18.50 -34.30
C LYS A 69 -55.43 18.02 -35.01
N ARG A 70 -55.31 18.31 -36.31
CA ARG A 70 -54.12 17.96 -37.09
C ARG A 70 -52.85 18.61 -36.53
N TYR A 71 -52.92 19.89 -36.17
CA TYR A 71 -51.82 20.59 -35.52
C TYR A 71 -51.41 19.93 -34.20
N MET A 72 -52.40 19.53 -33.37
CA MET A 72 -52.12 18.85 -32.10
C MET A 72 -51.47 17.49 -32.32
N ASP A 73 -51.96 16.71 -33.30
CA ASP A 73 -51.40 15.41 -33.66
C ASP A 73 -49.96 15.56 -34.18
N GLU A 74 -49.69 16.56 -35.04
CA GLU A 74 -48.35 16.90 -35.51
C GLU A 74 -47.41 17.28 -34.35
N LYS A 75 -47.87 18.09 -33.40
CA LYS A 75 -47.07 18.49 -32.23
C LYS A 75 -46.82 17.32 -31.27
N HIS A 76 -47.81 16.44 -31.10
CA HIS A 76 -47.68 15.24 -30.28
C HIS A 76 -46.64 14.28 -30.85
N GLU A 77 -46.68 14.02 -32.16
CA GLU A 77 -45.68 13.18 -32.81
C GLU A 77 -44.28 13.82 -32.81
N ALA A 78 -44.18 15.13 -33.03
CA ALA A 78 -42.92 15.86 -32.90
C ALA A 78 -42.35 15.77 -31.46
N PHE A 79 -43.19 15.86 -30.44
CA PHE A 79 -42.77 15.67 -29.05
C PHE A 79 -42.27 14.24 -28.80
N LYS A 80 -43.01 13.22 -29.23
CA LYS A 80 -42.58 11.81 -29.13
C LYS A 80 -41.23 11.57 -29.81
N GLN A 81 -41.06 12.09 -31.02
CA GLN A 81 -39.78 12.02 -31.73
C GLN A 81 -38.68 12.74 -30.95
N SER A 82 -38.91 13.95 -30.44
CA SER A 82 -37.91 14.65 -29.64
C SER A 82 -37.48 13.88 -28.39
N VAL A 83 -38.41 13.16 -27.75
CA VAL A 83 -38.15 12.32 -26.57
C VAL A 83 -37.40 11.03 -26.92
N ASN A 84 -37.74 10.40 -28.05
CA ASN A 84 -37.12 9.14 -28.47
C ASN A 84 -35.79 9.32 -29.21
N SER A 85 -35.63 10.43 -29.93
CA SER A 85 -34.48 10.72 -30.81
C SER A 85 -33.48 11.68 -30.17
N GLY A 86 -33.92 12.50 -29.21
CA GLY A 86 -33.06 13.44 -28.49
C GLY A 86 -32.42 12.74 -27.31
N GLY A 87 -31.13 12.97 -27.08
CA GLY A 87 -30.36 12.50 -25.92
C GLY A 87 -30.83 13.08 -24.58
N LEU A 88 -32.14 13.02 -24.31
CA LEU A 88 -32.79 13.37 -23.07
C LEU A 88 -32.38 12.34 -22.03
N VAL A 89 -31.63 12.85 -21.06
CA VAL A 89 -31.19 12.09 -19.91
C VAL A 89 -32.36 12.01 -18.92
N THR A 90 -33.06 10.87 -18.89
CA THR A 90 -34.17 10.68 -17.95
C THR A 90 -33.66 10.41 -16.52
N SER A 91 -34.50 10.64 -15.51
CA SER A 91 -34.16 10.30 -14.12
C SER A 91 -33.78 8.81 -13.97
N GLY A 92 -34.51 7.92 -14.66
CA GLY A 92 -34.20 6.49 -14.73
C GLY A 92 -32.84 6.21 -15.38
N SER A 93 -32.53 6.90 -16.48
CA SER A 93 -31.25 6.75 -17.22
C SER A 93 -30.02 7.15 -16.39
N THR A 94 -30.18 8.02 -15.38
CA THR A 94 -29.08 8.44 -14.50
C THR A 94 -29.04 7.73 -13.16
N SER A 95 -29.92 6.75 -12.91
CA SER A 95 -30.02 6.06 -11.61
C SER A 95 -28.66 5.55 -11.12
N ASN A 96 -27.83 5.02 -12.03
CA ASN A 96 -26.52 4.46 -11.75
C ASN A 96 -25.34 5.43 -12.01
N TRP A 97 -25.60 6.70 -12.27
CA TRP A 97 -24.53 7.69 -12.45
C TRP A 97 -23.91 8.06 -11.12
N GLN A 98 -22.61 8.36 -11.12
CA GLN A 98 -21.92 8.93 -9.97
C GLN A 98 -22.59 10.24 -9.54
N LYS A 99 -23.15 10.27 -8.32
CA LYS A 99 -23.90 11.44 -7.78
C LYS A 99 -23.05 12.37 -6.92
N SER A 100 -21.88 11.92 -6.47
CA SER A 100 -20.96 12.73 -5.68
C SER A 100 -19.73 13.12 -6.50
N LYS A 101 -19.30 14.38 -6.40
CA LYS A 101 -18.20 14.92 -7.19
C LYS A 101 -16.86 14.40 -6.68
N ILE A 102 -16.12 13.71 -7.55
CA ILE A 102 -14.81 13.09 -7.26
C ILE A 102 -13.66 14.00 -7.72
N THR A 103 -13.85 14.71 -8.83
CA THR A 103 -12.88 15.66 -9.42
C THR A 103 -13.57 16.97 -9.77
N LYS A 104 -12.79 17.99 -10.13
CA LYS A 104 -13.30 19.18 -10.82
C LYS A 104 -13.82 18.80 -12.21
N ASP A 105 -14.59 19.71 -12.82
CA ASP A 105 -15.17 19.49 -14.16
C ASP A 105 -14.11 19.45 -15.27
N ASP A 106 -12.91 19.99 -15.01
CA ASP A 106 -11.73 19.90 -15.89
C ASP A 106 -10.90 18.62 -15.67
N GLY A 107 -11.39 17.67 -14.86
CA GLY A 107 -10.72 16.42 -14.53
C GLY A 107 -9.60 16.54 -13.50
N LYS A 108 -9.30 17.73 -12.98
CA LYS A 108 -8.26 17.91 -11.95
C LYS A 108 -8.78 17.61 -10.55
N ILE A 109 -7.88 17.20 -9.66
CA ILE A 109 -8.18 17.09 -8.22
C ILE A 109 -8.36 18.46 -7.57
N THR A 110 -9.15 18.51 -6.50
CA THR A 110 -9.36 19.73 -5.71
C THR A 110 -8.17 19.99 -4.80
N GLN A 111 -7.73 21.26 -4.71
CA GLN A 111 -6.67 21.67 -3.79
C GLN A 111 -7.26 22.25 -2.52
N ILE A 112 -6.76 21.81 -1.36
CA ILE A 112 -7.12 22.34 -0.04
C ILE A 112 -5.87 22.84 0.67
N THR A 113 -5.86 24.13 1.02
CA THR A 113 -4.80 24.73 1.84
C THR A 113 -5.13 24.61 3.33
N GLY A 114 -4.15 24.27 4.16
CA GLY A 114 -4.33 24.15 5.61
C GLY A 114 -5.22 22.97 5.99
N PHE A 115 -5.10 21.85 5.27
CA PHE A 115 -5.83 20.63 5.60
C PHE A 115 -5.26 20.03 6.90
N ASP A 116 -6.10 19.91 7.93
CA ASP A 116 -5.71 19.29 9.21
C ASP A 116 -5.98 17.79 9.20
N PHE A 117 -4.90 17.01 9.21
CA PHE A 117 -4.96 15.55 9.19
C PHE A 117 -5.49 14.91 10.50
N ASN A 118 -5.62 15.67 11.59
CA ASN A 118 -6.27 15.19 12.81
C ASN A 118 -7.77 15.46 12.82
N ASN A 119 -8.26 16.40 12.00
CA ASN A 119 -9.67 16.75 11.88
C ASN A 119 -10.11 16.85 10.41
N PRO A 120 -9.86 15.82 9.56
CA PRO A 120 -10.11 15.91 8.13
C PRO A 120 -11.58 16.19 7.80
N GLU A 121 -12.51 15.69 8.62
CA GLU A 121 -13.94 15.89 8.46
C GLU A 121 -14.35 17.38 8.45
N GLN A 122 -13.61 18.29 9.10
CA GLN A 122 -13.93 19.72 9.09
C GLN A 122 -13.82 20.34 7.70
N ARG A 123 -13.05 19.73 6.79
CA ARG A 123 -12.81 20.24 5.44
C ARG A 123 -13.50 19.40 4.36
N VAL A 124 -13.59 18.09 4.54
CA VAL A 124 -14.11 17.16 3.52
C VAL A 124 -15.33 16.34 3.97
N GLY A 125 -15.76 16.47 5.21
CA GLY A 125 -16.93 15.78 5.76
C GLY A 125 -16.83 14.25 5.69
N ASP A 126 -18.00 13.61 5.52
CA ASP A 126 -18.18 12.16 5.46
C ASP A 126 -18.38 11.67 4.02
N SER A 127 -17.62 12.22 3.07
CA SER A 127 -17.62 11.78 1.67
C SER A 127 -16.23 11.41 1.20
N THR A 128 -16.13 10.37 0.39
CA THR A 128 -14.88 10.00 -0.28
C THR A 128 -14.39 11.16 -1.14
N GLN A 129 -13.09 11.47 -1.05
CA GLN A 129 -12.45 12.59 -1.75
C GLN A 129 -11.03 12.22 -2.22
N PHE A 130 -10.65 12.77 -3.37
CA PHE A 130 -9.29 12.72 -3.91
C PHE A 130 -8.80 14.16 -4.08
N ILE A 131 -7.89 14.59 -3.22
CA ILE A 131 -7.48 15.99 -3.12
C ILE A 131 -5.97 16.14 -3.17
N TYR A 132 -5.54 17.33 -3.53
CA TYR A 132 -4.19 17.81 -3.25
C TYR A 132 -4.25 18.71 -2.02
N VAL A 133 -3.29 18.58 -1.12
CA VAL A 133 -3.18 19.45 0.04
C VAL A 133 -1.93 20.30 -0.05
N SER A 134 -2.02 21.54 0.41
CA SER A 134 -0.87 22.44 0.57
C SER A 134 -0.86 23.03 1.97
N GLN A 135 0.34 23.20 2.55
CA GLN A 135 0.51 23.66 3.93
C GLN A 135 -0.33 22.84 4.91
N ALA A 136 -0.34 21.51 4.74
CA ALA A 136 -1.12 20.64 5.60
C ALA A 136 -0.63 20.70 7.06
N ILE A 137 -1.56 20.53 7.99
CA ILE A 137 -1.35 20.57 9.43
C ILE A 137 -1.40 19.13 9.94
N ASN A 138 -0.56 18.79 10.92
CA ASN A 138 -0.46 17.45 11.51
C ASN A 138 -0.08 16.35 10.49
N SER A 139 0.70 16.72 9.47
CA SER A 139 1.28 15.77 8.51
C SER A 139 2.41 14.94 9.15
N PRO A 140 2.81 13.80 8.53
CA PRO A 140 3.99 13.07 8.96
C PRO A 140 5.24 13.96 8.99
N ARG A 141 6.14 13.71 9.95
CA ARG A 141 7.39 14.49 10.10
C ARG A 141 8.42 14.10 9.05
N GLY A 142 9.29 15.05 8.68
CA GLY A 142 10.43 14.80 7.78
C GLY A 142 10.06 14.65 6.30
N VAL A 143 8.82 14.98 5.91
CA VAL A 143 8.35 15.00 4.52
C VAL A 143 7.65 16.32 4.21
N SER A 144 7.46 16.61 2.93
CA SER A 144 6.69 17.77 2.46
C SER A 144 5.30 17.80 3.10
N THR A 145 4.82 18.98 3.50
CA THR A 145 3.43 19.22 3.93
C THR A 145 2.47 19.37 2.74
N ASN A 146 2.99 19.30 1.51
CA ASN A 146 2.24 19.35 0.27
C ASN A 146 2.26 17.97 -0.39
N GLY A 147 1.12 17.51 -0.90
CA GLY A 147 1.01 16.19 -1.53
C GLY A 147 -0.43 15.81 -1.87
N THR A 148 -0.63 14.60 -2.38
CA THR A 148 -1.97 14.07 -2.68
C THR A 148 -2.52 13.28 -1.51
N VAL A 149 -3.82 13.40 -1.28
CA VAL A 149 -4.57 12.67 -0.26
C VAL A 149 -5.72 11.93 -0.93
N GLU A 150 -5.79 10.64 -0.64
CA GLU A 150 -6.94 9.80 -0.92
C GLU A 150 -7.66 9.58 0.42
N TYR A 151 -8.90 10.07 0.52
CA TYR A 151 -9.73 9.98 1.71
C TYR A 151 -10.96 9.14 1.38
N LEU A 152 -10.99 7.91 1.90
CA LEU A 152 -12.02 6.91 1.64
C LEU A 152 -12.94 6.81 2.85
N VAL A 153 -14.25 6.92 2.60
CA VAL A 153 -15.28 6.81 3.64
C VAL A 153 -16.12 5.56 3.39
N VAL A 154 -16.15 4.66 4.38
CA VAL A 154 -17.06 3.51 4.39
C VAL A 154 -18.30 3.87 5.21
N THR A 155 -18.07 4.39 6.44
CA THR A 155 -19.08 5.01 7.29
C THR A 155 -18.46 6.22 8.01
N SER A 156 -19.23 6.94 8.83
CA SER A 156 -18.72 8.03 9.68
C SER A 156 -17.57 7.60 10.61
N ASP A 157 -17.57 6.34 11.03
CA ASP A 157 -16.64 5.75 12.00
C ASP A 157 -15.53 4.91 11.37
N TYR A 158 -15.71 4.49 10.12
CA TYR A 158 -14.77 3.66 9.36
C TYR A 158 -14.29 4.39 8.11
N LYS A 159 -13.05 4.88 8.16
CA LYS A 159 -12.44 5.68 7.11
C LYS A 159 -10.98 5.31 6.91
N ARG A 160 -10.44 5.54 5.72
CA ARG A 160 -9.02 5.37 5.42
C ARG A 160 -8.50 6.59 4.70
N MET A 161 -7.31 7.03 5.08
CA MET A 161 -6.63 8.16 4.48
C MET A 161 -5.23 7.74 4.06
N THR A 162 -4.89 7.99 2.80
CA THR A 162 -3.56 7.76 2.25
C THR A 162 -2.96 9.08 1.81
N TYR A 163 -1.81 9.44 2.34
CA TYR A 163 -1.08 10.66 2.00
C TYR A 163 0.22 10.33 1.25
N ARG A 164 0.43 11.01 0.12
CA ARG A 164 1.62 10.88 -0.72
C ARG A 164 2.29 12.27 -0.82
N PRO A 165 3.25 12.58 0.05
CA PRO A 165 3.94 13.87 0.06
C PRO A 165 4.83 14.06 -1.17
N ASN A 166 4.90 15.29 -1.67
CA ASN A 166 5.75 15.65 -2.79
C ASN A 166 7.24 15.41 -2.50
N GLY A 167 8.00 15.13 -3.56
CA GLY A 167 9.46 14.97 -3.48
C GLY A 167 9.94 13.65 -2.88
N THR A 168 9.03 12.72 -2.56
CA THR A 168 9.37 11.40 -2.03
C THR A 168 8.46 10.33 -2.63
N ASN A 169 8.92 9.07 -2.62
CA ASN A 169 8.07 7.91 -2.93
C ASN A 169 7.39 7.32 -1.70
N LYS A 170 7.45 8.01 -0.55
CA LYS A 170 6.85 7.54 0.69
C LYS A 170 5.33 7.63 0.62
N ILE A 171 4.66 6.68 1.24
CA ILE A 171 3.21 6.65 1.36
C ILE A 171 2.87 6.51 2.83
N PHE A 172 1.98 7.35 3.34
CA PHE A 172 1.55 7.31 4.73
C PHE A 172 0.06 6.99 4.80
N VAL A 173 -0.34 6.21 5.79
CA VAL A 173 -1.73 5.81 5.98
C VAL A 173 -2.17 6.17 7.39
N LYS A 174 -3.39 6.71 7.49
CA LYS A 174 -4.20 6.80 8.71
C LYS A 174 -5.51 6.05 8.49
N ARG A 175 -6.05 5.52 9.57
CA ARG A 175 -7.34 4.82 9.55
C ARG A 175 -8.18 5.30 10.72
N LYS A 176 -9.48 5.47 10.46
CA LYS A 176 -10.48 5.72 11.48
C LYS A 176 -11.19 4.40 11.73
N GLU A 177 -11.14 3.92 12.96
CA GLU A 177 -11.81 2.70 13.38
C GLU A 177 -12.59 3.03 14.65
N ALA A 178 -13.87 2.67 14.69
CA ALA A 178 -14.77 2.95 15.81
C ALA A 178 -14.72 4.43 16.29
N GLY A 179 -14.70 5.36 15.34
CA GLY A 179 -14.76 6.80 15.62
C GLY A 179 -13.40 7.47 15.90
N SER A 180 -12.31 6.70 16.07
CA SER A 180 -11.00 7.22 16.44
C SER A 180 -9.97 7.09 15.32
N TRP A 181 -9.22 8.16 15.04
CA TRP A 181 -8.12 8.14 14.08
C TRP A 181 -6.85 7.54 14.68
N SER A 182 -6.19 6.66 13.93
CA SER A 182 -4.86 6.17 14.25
C SER A 182 -3.78 7.24 14.11
N ASP A 183 -2.60 6.95 14.65
CA ASP A 183 -1.37 7.63 14.24
C ASP A 183 -0.99 7.28 12.79
N TRP A 184 -0.06 8.07 12.24
CA TRP A 184 0.50 7.83 10.93
C TRP A 184 1.33 6.54 10.91
N SER A 185 1.07 5.70 9.91
CA SER A 185 1.94 4.57 9.56
C SER A 185 2.55 4.80 8.18
N GLU A 186 3.88 4.73 8.06
CA GLU A 186 4.55 4.70 6.76
C GLU A 186 4.34 3.33 6.13
N LEU A 187 3.81 3.29 4.91
CA LEU A 187 3.68 2.08 4.13
C LEU A 187 5.04 1.77 3.49
N ALA A 188 5.68 0.74 4.02
CA ALA A 188 6.91 0.18 3.49
C ALA A 188 6.66 -0.37 2.06
N ILE A 189 7.36 0.21 1.07
CA ILE A 189 7.36 -0.30 -0.30
C ILE A 189 8.51 -1.30 -0.40
N ASN A 190 8.19 -2.58 -0.57
CA ASN A 190 9.19 -3.62 -0.79
C ASN A 190 9.73 -3.50 -2.22
N ASP A 191 11.02 -3.21 -2.37
CA ASP A 191 11.70 -3.37 -3.65
C ASP A 191 12.06 -4.85 -3.82
N TYR A 192 11.70 -5.43 -4.96
CA TYR A 192 12.08 -6.81 -5.28
C TYR A 192 13.61 -7.00 -5.29
N ASN A 193 14.36 -5.98 -5.69
CA ASN A 193 15.82 -6.02 -5.74
C ASN A 193 16.47 -5.79 -4.37
N THR A 194 15.77 -5.15 -3.43
CA THR A 194 16.24 -4.93 -2.06
C THR A 194 15.09 -5.23 -1.08
N PRO A 195 14.74 -6.52 -0.90
CA PRO A 195 13.63 -6.87 -0.05
C PRO A 195 13.94 -6.53 1.41
N PHE A 196 12.92 -6.30 2.21
CA PHE A 196 13.11 -6.22 3.66
C PHE A 196 13.79 -7.48 4.18
N GLU A 197 14.72 -7.28 5.10
CA GLU A 197 15.37 -8.40 5.78
C GLU A 197 14.32 -9.26 6.49
N THR A 198 14.39 -10.57 6.27
CA THR A 198 13.46 -11.52 6.90
C THR A 198 14.09 -12.10 8.16
N VAL A 199 13.25 -12.52 9.12
CA VAL A 199 13.72 -13.22 10.34
C VAL A 199 14.58 -14.43 9.97
N GLN A 200 14.17 -15.19 8.95
CA GLN A 200 14.91 -16.37 8.48
C GLN A 200 16.29 -16.02 7.90
N ASN A 201 16.38 -14.96 7.10
CA ASN A 201 17.65 -14.52 6.52
C ASN A 201 18.60 -13.96 7.59
N ALA A 202 18.07 -13.17 8.54
CA ALA A 202 18.84 -12.67 9.67
C ALA A 202 19.39 -13.83 10.52
N GLN A 203 18.57 -14.85 10.80
CA GLN A 203 19.00 -16.05 11.53
C GLN A 203 20.07 -16.83 10.75
N THR A 204 19.92 -16.98 9.43
CA THR A 204 20.92 -17.64 8.58
C THR A 204 22.27 -16.93 8.66
N LYS A 205 22.28 -15.59 8.59
CA LYS A 205 23.50 -14.78 8.73
C LYS A 205 24.14 -14.93 10.11
N ALA A 206 23.34 -14.93 11.17
CA ALA A 206 23.81 -15.13 12.54
C ALA A 206 24.45 -16.52 12.73
N ASN A 207 23.78 -17.58 12.25
CA ASN A 207 24.28 -18.95 12.32
C ASN A 207 25.59 -19.12 11.53
N MET A 208 25.70 -18.47 10.36
CA MET A 208 26.93 -18.50 9.57
C MET A 208 28.08 -17.77 10.29
N ALA A 209 27.80 -16.62 10.91
CA ALA A 209 28.80 -15.91 11.71
C ALA A 209 29.27 -16.72 12.92
N GLU A 210 28.36 -17.39 13.62
CA GLU A 210 28.67 -18.28 14.74
C GLU A 210 29.53 -19.47 14.29
N SER A 211 29.15 -20.12 13.19
CA SER A 211 29.92 -21.23 12.61
C SER A 211 31.34 -20.80 12.22
N ASN A 212 31.49 -19.65 11.56
CA ASN A 212 32.78 -19.10 11.19
C ASN A 212 33.65 -18.77 12.42
N ALA A 213 33.05 -18.21 13.48
CA ALA A 213 33.75 -17.91 14.72
C ALA A 213 34.23 -19.18 15.44
N LYS A 214 33.42 -20.23 15.44
CA LYS A 214 33.78 -21.53 15.99
C LYS A 214 34.96 -22.15 15.23
N LEU A 215 34.87 -22.22 13.90
CA LEU A 215 35.95 -22.74 13.06
C LEU A 215 37.27 -22.00 13.27
N TYR A 216 37.21 -20.66 13.33
CA TYR A 216 38.39 -19.85 13.61
C TYR A 216 38.99 -20.16 14.99
N THR A 217 38.16 -20.27 16.01
CA THR A 217 38.61 -20.53 17.38
C THR A 217 39.23 -21.93 17.50
N ASP A 218 38.60 -22.94 16.91
CA ASP A 218 39.10 -24.32 16.91
C ASP A 218 40.45 -24.40 16.16
N ASP A 219 40.58 -23.74 15.01
CA ASP A 219 41.85 -23.66 14.27
C ASP A 219 42.98 -23.03 15.10
N LYS A 220 42.69 -21.92 15.77
CA LYS A 220 43.66 -21.25 16.65
C LYS A 220 44.03 -22.10 17.85
N PHE A 221 43.06 -22.75 18.49
CA PHE A 221 43.28 -23.60 19.65
C PHE A 221 44.15 -24.81 19.33
N ASN A 222 43.86 -25.49 18.22
CA ASN A 222 44.57 -26.69 17.78
C ASN A 222 46.02 -26.42 17.37
N LYS A 223 46.35 -25.17 17.00
CA LYS A 223 47.70 -24.73 16.62
C LYS A 223 48.54 -24.21 17.79
N ARG A 224 48.05 -24.25 19.04
CA ARG A 224 48.76 -23.70 20.21
C ARG A 224 50.00 -24.51 20.63
N TYR A 225 50.17 -25.72 20.14
CA TYR A 225 51.38 -26.50 20.38
C TYR A 225 51.91 -27.08 19.08
N SER A 226 53.22 -27.31 19.04
CA SER A 226 53.90 -27.97 17.93
C SER A 226 54.95 -28.91 18.49
N VAL A 227 55.07 -30.11 17.92
CA VAL A 227 56.21 -30.98 18.20
C VAL A 227 57.39 -30.41 17.44
N ILE A 228 58.35 -29.84 18.16
CA ILE A 228 59.48 -29.14 17.56
C ILE A 228 60.75 -29.97 17.47
N PHE A 229 60.79 -31.07 18.21
CA PHE A 229 61.81 -32.09 18.10
C PHE A 229 61.15 -33.44 18.38
N ASP A 230 61.43 -34.44 17.54
CA ASP A 230 61.05 -35.83 17.74
C ASP A 230 62.24 -36.68 17.28
N GLY A 231 62.93 -37.31 18.22
CA GLY A 231 64.23 -37.93 17.97
C GLY A 231 64.85 -38.57 19.20
N THR A 232 66.17 -38.61 19.25
CA THR A 232 66.93 -39.18 20.37
C THR A 232 68.23 -38.42 20.53
N ALA A 233 68.40 -37.71 21.64
CA ALA A 233 69.62 -37.00 21.98
C ALA A 233 70.06 -37.39 23.39
N ASN A 234 71.23 -38.00 23.51
CA ASN A 234 71.81 -38.46 24.77
C ASN A 234 73.26 -37.98 24.89
N GLY A 235 73.63 -37.55 26.09
CA GLY A 235 74.99 -37.17 26.43
C GLY A 235 75.46 -35.80 25.95
N VAL A 236 76.49 -35.29 26.62
CA VAL A 236 77.07 -33.97 26.36
C VAL A 236 77.64 -33.86 24.94
N GLY A 237 77.34 -32.76 24.26
CA GLY A 237 77.70 -32.47 22.87
C GLY A 237 76.59 -32.84 21.87
N SER A 238 75.61 -33.65 22.27
CA SER A 238 74.49 -34.01 21.39
C SER A 238 73.65 -32.79 21.00
N THR A 239 73.31 -32.72 19.71
CA THR A 239 72.60 -31.60 19.11
C THR A 239 71.17 -31.98 18.78
N LEU A 240 70.23 -31.11 19.17
CA LEU A 240 68.81 -31.22 18.89
C LEU A 240 68.44 -30.14 17.88
N ASN A 241 68.15 -30.57 16.65
CA ASN A 241 67.68 -29.67 15.59
C ASN A 241 66.17 -29.51 15.70
N LEU A 242 65.72 -28.28 15.92
CA LEU A 242 64.32 -27.93 16.05
C LEU A 242 63.75 -27.59 14.67
N ASN A 243 62.54 -28.07 14.38
CA ASN A 243 61.86 -27.77 13.11
C ASN A 243 61.28 -26.33 13.04
N GLU A 244 61.24 -25.62 14.18
CA GLU A 244 60.73 -24.26 14.30
C GLU A 244 61.62 -23.43 15.26
N SER A 245 61.61 -22.10 15.06
CA SER A 245 62.36 -21.19 15.94
C SER A 245 61.74 -21.13 17.34
N LEU A 246 62.60 -21.16 18.36
CA LEU A 246 62.26 -20.91 19.76
C LEU A 246 61.51 -19.59 19.98
N ASP A 247 61.63 -18.61 19.08
CA ASP A 247 60.93 -17.32 19.17
C ASP A 247 59.40 -17.43 19.01
N GLN A 248 58.92 -18.56 18.49
CA GLN A 248 57.50 -18.83 18.29
C GLN A 248 56.80 -19.33 19.55
N PHE A 249 57.56 -19.65 20.61
CA PHE A 249 57.05 -20.36 21.79
C PHE A 249 57.23 -19.55 23.08
N ILE A 250 56.33 -19.76 24.04
CA ILE A 250 56.39 -19.20 25.40
C ILE A 250 56.87 -20.23 26.42
N LEU A 251 56.73 -21.51 26.10
CA LEU A 251 57.08 -22.63 26.96
C LEU A 251 57.54 -23.79 26.07
N LEU A 252 58.56 -24.52 26.53
CA LEU A 252 58.96 -25.79 25.97
C LEU A 252 58.64 -26.89 26.98
N ILE A 253 58.14 -28.02 26.49
CA ILE A 253 57.91 -29.23 27.26
C ILE A 253 58.84 -30.30 26.71
N PHE A 254 59.75 -30.76 27.54
CA PHE A 254 60.73 -31.79 27.21
C PHE A 254 60.22 -33.14 27.72
N TYR A 255 60.25 -34.13 26.86
CA TYR A 255 60.00 -35.52 27.18
C TYR A 255 61.27 -36.32 26.92
N GLY A 256 61.58 -37.21 27.84
CA GLY A 256 62.76 -38.04 27.73
C GLY A 256 62.77 -39.15 28.76
N THR A 257 63.89 -39.85 28.81
CA THR A 257 64.14 -40.94 29.75
C THR A 257 65.40 -40.66 30.56
N PHE A 258 65.41 -41.14 31.79
CA PHE A 258 66.57 -41.15 32.68
C PHE A 258 66.53 -42.46 33.49
N PRO A 259 67.54 -42.79 34.31
CA PRO A 259 67.55 -44.06 35.03
C PRO A 259 66.34 -44.28 35.94
N GLY A 260 65.66 -43.22 36.37
CA GLY A 260 64.42 -43.28 37.14
C GLY A 260 63.13 -43.45 36.33
N GLY A 261 63.20 -43.62 35.01
CA GLY A 261 62.05 -43.79 34.10
C GLY A 261 61.90 -42.64 33.11
N ASP A 262 60.66 -42.30 32.77
CA ASP A 262 60.35 -41.18 31.88
C ASP A 262 60.30 -39.86 32.67
N PHE A 263 60.76 -38.77 32.06
CA PHE A 263 60.62 -37.43 32.62
C PHE A 263 59.83 -36.50 31.70
N THR A 264 59.16 -35.52 32.33
CA THR A 264 58.55 -34.37 31.67
C THR A 264 59.00 -33.11 32.38
N GLU A 265 59.71 -32.24 31.66
CA GLU A 265 60.33 -31.05 32.23
C GLU A 265 60.04 -29.81 31.39
N PHE A 266 60.10 -28.64 32.01
CA PHE A 266 59.78 -27.37 31.36
C PHE A 266 61.04 -26.56 31.05
N GLY A 267 61.09 -25.97 29.86
CA GLY A 267 62.18 -25.08 29.46
C GLY A 267 61.70 -23.72 29.02
N ASN A 268 62.50 -22.71 29.34
CA ASN A 268 62.28 -21.33 28.92
C ASN A 268 62.87 -21.10 27.51
N PRO A 269 62.04 -20.85 26.46
CA PRO A 269 62.55 -20.60 25.11
C PRO A 269 63.20 -19.22 24.93
N PHE A 270 62.96 -18.27 25.84
CA PHE A 270 63.38 -16.88 25.70
C PHE A 270 64.87 -16.66 25.93
N GLY A 271 65.44 -15.66 25.23
CA GLY A 271 66.81 -15.21 25.39
C GLY A 271 67.87 -16.28 25.12
N GLY A 272 69.12 -15.98 25.50
CA GLY A 272 70.29 -16.86 25.36
C GLY A 272 70.61 -17.71 26.59
N GLY A 273 69.82 -17.62 27.66
CA GLY A 273 70.03 -18.41 28.88
C GLY A 273 69.91 -19.90 28.65
N LYS A 274 70.68 -20.68 29.40
CA LYS A 274 70.61 -22.16 29.39
C LYS A 274 69.24 -22.63 29.88
N ILE A 275 68.85 -23.81 29.41
CA ILE A 275 67.68 -24.54 29.92
C ILE A 275 68.22 -25.67 30.78
N SER A 276 67.82 -25.75 32.04
CA SER A 276 68.19 -26.86 32.93
C SER A 276 66.97 -27.73 33.16
N LEU A 277 67.09 -29.03 32.87
CA LEU A 277 66.08 -30.04 33.20
C LEU A 277 66.61 -30.82 34.39
N SER A 278 65.80 -31.02 35.43
CA SER A 278 66.27 -31.58 36.70
C SER A 278 65.40 -32.72 37.22
N PRO A 279 65.23 -33.81 36.45
CA PRO A 279 64.46 -34.94 36.92
C PRO A 279 65.20 -35.63 38.07
N ALA A 280 64.43 -36.23 38.96
CA ALA A 280 64.97 -36.95 40.11
C ALA A 280 64.18 -38.23 40.35
N ASN A 281 64.84 -39.23 40.95
CA ASN A 281 64.19 -40.40 41.50
C ASN A 281 64.60 -40.61 42.95
N LEU A 282 63.70 -41.19 43.73
CA LEU A 282 63.91 -41.45 45.14
C LEU A 282 64.77 -42.70 45.35
N PRO A 283 65.51 -42.77 46.48
CA PRO A 283 66.17 -43.99 46.92
C PRO A 283 65.17 -45.13 47.17
N ASP A 284 65.63 -46.36 47.02
CA ASP A 284 64.89 -47.58 47.30
C ASP A 284 64.77 -47.82 48.83
N ASN A 285 64.01 -48.85 49.21
CA ASN A 285 63.70 -49.15 50.62
C ASN A 285 64.92 -49.51 51.48
N ASP A 286 66.03 -49.90 50.86
CA ASP A 286 67.31 -50.23 51.48
C ASP A 286 68.25 -49.00 51.56
N GLY A 287 67.77 -47.83 51.13
CA GLY A 287 68.53 -46.58 51.10
C GLY A 287 69.53 -46.49 49.94
N ASN A 288 69.58 -47.49 49.07
CA ASN A 288 70.41 -47.47 47.86
C ASN A 288 69.64 -46.85 46.68
N GLY A 289 70.39 -46.46 45.66
CA GLY A 289 69.80 -45.82 44.48
C GLY A 289 69.33 -44.39 44.75
N GLY A 290 68.45 -43.91 43.87
CA GLY A 290 68.03 -42.51 43.86
C GLY A 290 69.10 -41.55 43.32
N GLY A 291 68.64 -40.51 42.63
CA GLY A 291 69.53 -39.51 42.06
C GLY A 291 68.79 -38.25 41.68
N ILE A 292 69.50 -37.12 41.81
CA ILE A 292 69.08 -35.83 41.26
C ILE A 292 69.93 -35.59 40.02
N TYR A 293 69.30 -35.49 38.86
CA TYR A 293 69.97 -35.33 37.58
C TYR A 293 69.91 -33.88 37.13
N GLU A 294 70.89 -33.43 36.35
CA GLU A 294 70.86 -32.13 35.69
C GLU A 294 71.25 -32.28 34.21
N PHE A 295 70.33 -31.90 33.33
CA PHE A 295 70.54 -31.78 31.90
C PHE A 295 70.52 -30.30 31.50
N GLY A 296 71.71 -29.73 31.31
CA GLY A 296 71.86 -28.35 30.89
C GLY A 296 71.93 -28.25 29.37
N LEU A 297 70.95 -27.62 28.73
CA LEU A 297 70.94 -27.31 27.30
C LEU A 297 71.37 -25.87 27.05
N THR A 298 72.29 -25.70 26.11
CA THR A 298 72.64 -24.40 25.55
C THR A 298 71.88 -24.17 24.25
N LYS A 299 71.36 -22.95 24.07
CA LYS A 299 70.71 -22.51 22.83
C LYS A 299 71.77 -22.11 21.81
N SER A 300 72.32 -23.10 21.10
CA SER A 300 73.35 -22.90 20.08
C SER A 300 72.86 -22.02 18.92
N SER A 301 71.55 -22.08 18.63
CA SER A 301 70.84 -21.12 17.78
C SER A 301 69.37 -21.03 18.23
N ARG A 302 68.54 -20.26 17.51
CA ARG A 302 67.08 -20.26 17.75
C ARG A 302 66.39 -21.52 17.24
N THR A 303 67.07 -22.39 16.51
CA THR A 303 66.54 -23.68 15.99
C THR A 303 67.41 -24.86 16.40
N THR A 304 68.34 -24.68 17.35
CA THR A 304 69.31 -25.70 17.72
C THR A 304 69.62 -25.63 19.20
N LEU A 305 69.44 -26.74 19.90
CA LEU A 305 69.90 -26.92 21.28
C LEU A 305 71.06 -27.90 21.31
N THR A 306 72.00 -27.72 22.23
CA THR A 306 73.08 -28.66 22.47
C THR A 306 73.12 -29.03 23.94
N ILE A 307 73.21 -30.32 24.24
CA ILE A 307 73.42 -30.80 25.61
C ILE A 307 74.80 -30.35 26.05
N SER A 308 74.85 -29.44 27.00
CA SER A 308 76.08 -28.80 27.51
C SER A 308 76.46 -29.27 28.91
N ASN A 309 75.55 -29.91 29.63
CA ASN A 309 75.78 -30.53 30.92
C ASN A 309 74.88 -31.76 31.05
N ASP A 310 75.40 -32.86 31.57
CA ASP A 310 74.68 -34.09 31.89
C ASP A 310 75.41 -34.76 33.06
N VAL A 311 74.90 -34.52 34.26
CA VAL A 311 75.48 -34.97 35.53
C VAL A 311 74.38 -35.40 36.49
N TYR A 312 74.74 -36.14 37.53
CA TYR A 312 73.82 -36.44 38.61
C TYR A 312 74.53 -36.47 39.95
N PHE A 313 73.76 -36.26 41.02
CA PHE A 313 74.17 -36.54 42.38
C PHE A 313 73.50 -37.83 42.83
N ASP A 314 74.30 -38.85 43.14
CA ASP A 314 73.86 -40.13 43.68
C ASP A 314 73.47 -39.94 45.14
N LEU A 315 72.20 -40.14 45.46
CA LEU A 315 71.67 -39.91 46.80
C LEU A 315 72.10 -41.00 47.78
N GLY A 316 72.12 -42.27 47.35
CA GLY A 316 72.52 -43.39 48.20
C GLY A 316 74.01 -43.36 48.56
N ASN A 317 74.86 -43.09 47.56
CA ASN A 317 76.32 -43.04 47.77
C ASN A 317 76.84 -41.65 48.18
N GLN A 318 75.97 -40.63 48.24
CA GLN A 318 76.30 -39.24 48.56
C GLN A 318 77.50 -38.68 47.75
N LYS A 319 77.52 -38.97 46.45
CA LYS A 319 78.62 -38.56 45.57
C LYS A 319 78.12 -38.04 44.23
N GLY A 320 78.84 -37.07 43.67
CA GLY A 320 78.60 -36.62 42.31
C GLY A 320 79.07 -37.64 41.28
N SER A 321 78.43 -37.65 40.11
CA SER A 321 78.76 -38.53 38.99
C SER A 321 80.11 -38.23 38.32
N GLY A 322 80.66 -37.03 38.53
CA GLY A 322 81.67 -36.45 37.65
C GLY A 322 81.06 -35.95 36.32
N PRO A 323 81.89 -35.37 35.44
CA PRO A 323 81.43 -34.82 34.16
C PRO A 323 80.94 -35.91 33.21
N ASN A 324 80.00 -35.55 32.32
CA ASN A 324 79.51 -36.39 31.22
C ASN A 324 78.95 -37.75 31.67
N ALA A 325 78.09 -37.73 32.69
CA ALA A 325 77.42 -38.94 33.17
C ALA A 325 76.52 -39.55 32.07
N ASN A 326 75.99 -38.71 31.19
CA ASN A 326 75.24 -39.06 29.98
C ASN A 326 74.07 -40.01 30.26
N ARG A 327 73.36 -39.77 31.38
CA ARG A 327 72.36 -40.72 31.90
C ARG A 327 70.95 -40.49 31.38
N GLY A 328 70.68 -39.33 30.82
CA GLY A 328 69.36 -38.99 30.29
C GLY A 328 69.34 -38.84 28.78
N THR A 329 68.18 -39.11 28.22
CA THR A 329 67.91 -39.01 26.79
C THR A 329 66.72 -38.10 26.59
N ILE A 330 66.85 -37.10 25.72
CA ILE A 330 65.71 -36.28 25.29
C ILE A 330 65.16 -36.92 24.02
N ASN A 331 63.85 -37.21 24.04
CA ASN A 331 63.18 -37.86 22.94
C ASN A 331 62.27 -36.91 22.16
N LYS A 332 61.64 -35.96 22.86
CA LYS A 332 60.65 -35.08 22.25
C LYS A 332 60.61 -33.72 22.91
N ILE A 333 60.41 -32.68 22.11
CA ILE A 333 60.17 -31.33 22.60
C ILE A 333 58.89 -30.82 21.97
N ILE A 334 57.99 -30.33 22.80
CA ILE A 334 56.77 -29.64 22.38
C ILE A 334 56.93 -28.16 22.70
N GLY A 335 56.79 -27.30 21.70
CA GLY A 335 56.72 -25.85 21.89
C GLY A 335 55.26 -25.42 22.05
N VAL A 336 54.96 -24.65 23.11
CA VAL A 336 53.66 -23.99 23.32
C VAL A 336 53.76 -22.58 22.77
N ARG A 337 52.89 -22.24 21.81
CA ARG A 337 52.89 -20.95 21.10
C ARG A 337 52.38 -19.81 21.97
N LYS A 338 52.76 -18.60 21.56
CA LYS A 338 52.27 -17.31 22.09
C LYS A 338 50.76 -17.15 21.92
#